data_AF-A0A2N2RWZ0-F1
#
_entry.id   AF-A0A2N2RWZ0-F1
#
_cell.length_a   1.000
_cell.length_b   1.000
_cell.length_c   1.000
_cell.angle_alpha   90.00
_cell.angle_beta   90.00
_cell.angle_gamma   90.00
#
_symmetry.space_group_name_H-M   'P 1'
#
loop_
_entity.id
_entity.type
_entity.pdbx_description
1 polymer ?
#
loop_
_entity_poly.entity_id
_entity_poly.type
_entity_poly.pdbx_seq_one_letter_code
_entity_poly.pdbx_strand_id
1 'polypeptide(L)'
;MQKMVLNKFMLSGMTAALLLSPAWAEAMTIDKTVDIAVYQVCDSAGVNCASTGPAGNSYYAAETNKIWMQAGISVTFSFAQQIFSDNFYNPNDNIPGRTFENLYDSVFGAGTAGTNTTSVAMFLVNDYDGAFGVGYSGAGGLIMSMSTISNYDCGGAIGCTGRIDTLAHELGHNLGLVPETFSDYGIPGDDGHSTNINSLMASGTERNVPVTLSDIAPSGLGYDYLPQTHIDFARNSTLLTSISPVPEPTSALMFSVGLVAVGAMRRRRQAALQA
;
A
#
# COMPACT_ATOMS: atom_id res chain seq x y z
N MET A 1 70.22 -36.42 -17.66
CA MET A 1 69.31 -35.65 -18.53
C MET A 1 67.93 -36.26 -18.42
N GLN A 2 67.05 -35.71 -17.60
CA GLN A 2 65.69 -36.21 -17.39
C GLN A 2 64.77 -34.99 -17.34
N LYS A 3 64.02 -34.78 -18.42
CA LYS A 3 62.87 -33.86 -18.47
C LYS A 3 61.64 -34.75 -18.38
N MET A 4 60.72 -34.47 -17.45
CA MET A 4 59.30 -34.37 -17.80
C MET A 4 58.52 -33.69 -16.68
N VAL A 5 57.71 -32.75 -17.14
CA VAL A 5 56.91 -31.78 -16.41
C VAL A 5 55.70 -32.49 -15.79
N LEU A 6 55.48 -32.29 -14.49
CA LEU A 6 54.28 -32.78 -13.80
C LEU A 6 53.15 -31.76 -13.95
N ASN A 7 52.06 -32.22 -14.55
CA ASN A 7 50.80 -31.51 -14.79
C ASN A 7 50.25 -30.82 -13.54
N LYS A 8 49.95 -29.52 -13.65
CA LYS A 8 49.02 -28.81 -12.75
C LYS A 8 47.63 -28.85 -13.39
N PHE A 9 46.81 -29.83 -13.03
CA PHE A 9 45.36 -29.73 -13.18
C PHE A 9 44.81 -29.15 -11.87
N MET A 10 44.57 -27.84 -11.84
CA MET A 10 43.67 -27.25 -10.85
C MET A 10 42.25 -27.42 -11.37
N LEU A 11 41.51 -28.35 -10.76
CA LEU A 11 40.09 -28.50 -10.93
C LEU A 11 39.41 -27.44 -10.05
N SER A 12 39.05 -26.28 -10.62
CA SER A 12 38.16 -25.32 -9.96
C SER A 12 36.75 -25.90 -9.92
N GLY A 13 36.39 -26.53 -8.80
CA GLY A 13 35.00 -26.80 -8.47
C GLY A 13 34.32 -25.49 -8.07
N MET A 14 33.58 -24.89 -9.00
CA MET A 14 32.59 -23.85 -8.64
C MET A 14 31.39 -24.55 -8.02
N THR A 15 31.31 -24.52 -6.70
CA THR A 15 30.10 -24.86 -5.95
C THR A 15 29.09 -23.73 -6.20
N ALA A 16 28.14 -23.94 -7.10
CA ALA A 16 26.99 -23.07 -7.25
C ALA A 16 26.06 -23.31 -6.05
N ALA A 17 26.18 -22.50 -5.01
CA ALA A 17 25.17 -22.41 -3.98
C ALA A 17 23.93 -21.76 -4.60
N LEU A 18 22.94 -22.56 -5.01
CA LEU A 18 21.60 -22.05 -5.25
C LEU A 18 21.04 -21.59 -3.90
N LEU A 19 21.14 -20.30 -3.64
CA LEU A 19 20.33 -19.63 -2.63
C LEU A 19 18.89 -19.73 -3.10
N LEU A 20 18.13 -20.66 -2.52
CA LEU A 20 16.67 -20.69 -2.61
C LEU A 20 16.15 -19.49 -1.80
N SER A 21 16.21 -18.30 -2.40
CA SER A 21 15.43 -17.17 -1.93
C SER A 21 13.96 -17.58 -2.00
N PRO A 22 13.13 -17.39 -0.96
CA PRO A 22 11.69 -17.52 -1.11
C PRO A 22 11.27 -16.60 -2.26
N ALA A 23 10.61 -17.18 -3.27
CA ALA A 23 10.07 -16.43 -4.38
C ALA A 23 8.86 -15.65 -3.87
N TRP A 24 9.10 -14.45 -3.37
CA TRP A 24 8.04 -13.46 -3.20
C TRP A 24 7.50 -13.16 -4.60
N ALA A 25 6.18 -13.13 -4.76
CA ALA A 25 5.57 -12.71 -6.01
C ALA A 25 6.11 -11.31 -6.36
N GLU A 26 6.68 -11.16 -7.56
CA GLU A 26 7.03 -9.84 -8.07
C GLU A 26 5.76 -8.99 -8.14
N ALA A 27 5.89 -7.68 -7.85
CA ALA A 27 4.76 -6.76 -7.91
C ALA A 27 4.04 -6.89 -9.27
N MET A 28 2.72 -7.09 -9.24
CA MET A 28 1.94 -7.24 -10.47
C MET A 28 1.99 -5.95 -11.29
N THR A 29 1.92 -6.09 -12.62
CA THR A 29 1.75 -4.92 -13.49
C THR A 29 0.52 -4.12 -13.07
N ILE A 30 0.69 -2.82 -12.89
CA ILE A 30 -0.41 -1.93 -12.52
C ILE A 30 -1.34 -1.77 -13.73
N ASP A 31 -2.56 -2.25 -13.59
CA ASP A 31 -3.64 -2.18 -14.59
C ASP A 31 -4.97 -1.70 -13.99
N LYS A 32 -4.99 -1.42 -12.69
CA LYS A 32 -6.13 -0.88 -11.95
C LYS A 32 -5.72 0.38 -11.21
N THR A 33 -6.67 1.29 -11.02
CA THR A 33 -6.50 2.45 -10.17
C THR A 33 -7.74 2.75 -9.35
N VAL A 34 -7.53 3.41 -8.21
CA VAL A 34 -8.57 4.03 -7.41
C VAL A 34 -8.16 5.46 -7.08
N ASP A 35 -9.09 6.38 -7.32
CA ASP A 35 -8.92 7.79 -7.01
C ASP A 35 -9.67 8.09 -5.71
N ILE A 36 -8.94 8.64 -4.74
CA ILE A 36 -9.47 8.97 -3.42
C ILE A 36 -9.56 10.49 -3.27
N ALA A 37 -10.79 10.97 -3.09
CA ALA A 37 -11.08 12.38 -2.82
C ALA A 37 -10.88 12.66 -1.32
N VAL A 38 -9.91 13.51 -0.99
CA VAL A 38 -9.50 13.80 0.39
C VAL A 38 -10.20 15.07 0.90
N TYR A 39 -10.98 14.92 1.95
CA TYR A 39 -11.68 15.97 2.68
C TYR A 39 -10.98 16.22 4.00
N GLN A 40 -10.49 17.45 4.23
CA GLN A 40 -9.88 17.82 5.50
C GLN A 40 -10.92 18.47 6.41
N VAL A 41 -11.13 17.91 7.59
CA VAL A 41 -12.05 18.51 8.56
C VAL A 41 -11.31 19.47 9.48
N CYS A 42 -11.88 20.64 9.67
CA CYS A 42 -11.45 21.69 10.57
C CYS A 42 -12.55 22.00 11.59
N ASP A 43 -12.17 22.66 12.68
CA ASP A 43 -13.12 23.31 13.57
C ASP A 43 -13.95 24.37 12.82
N SER A 44 -15.06 24.81 13.42
CA SER A 44 -15.98 25.77 12.79
C SER A 44 -15.34 27.14 12.52
N ALA A 45 -14.29 27.48 13.25
CA ALA A 45 -13.53 28.72 13.09
C ALA A 45 -12.45 28.62 11.99
N GLY A 46 -12.14 27.43 11.50
CA GLY A 46 -11.04 27.16 10.57
C GLY A 46 -9.65 27.39 11.18
N VAL A 47 -9.56 27.42 12.51
CA VAL A 47 -8.30 27.68 13.23
C VAL A 47 -7.53 26.38 13.40
N ASN A 48 -8.22 25.30 13.77
CA ASN A 48 -7.63 23.98 13.89
C ASN A 48 -8.15 23.07 12.78
N CYS A 49 -7.22 22.43 12.06
CA CYS A 49 -7.53 21.50 11.00
C CYS A 49 -6.81 20.17 11.22
N ALA A 50 -7.46 19.08 10.84
CA ALA A 50 -6.83 17.77 10.80
C ALA A 50 -5.63 17.80 9.85
N SER A 51 -4.72 16.81 9.95
CA SER A 51 -3.67 16.66 8.95
C SER A 51 -4.28 16.50 7.54
N THR A 52 -3.56 16.96 6.52
CA THR A 52 -3.91 16.69 5.11
C THR A 52 -3.52 15.27 4.67
N GLY A 53 -2.99 14.44 5.58
CA GLY A 53 -2.72 13.01 5.36
C GLY A 53 -1.92 12.77 4.06
N PRO A 54 -2.33 11.81 3.21
CA PRO A 54 -1.60 11.50 1.98
C PRO A 54 -1.60 12.65 0.95
N ALA A 55 -2.51 13.63 1.04
CA ALA A 55 -2.53 14.79 0.15
C ALA A 55 -1.44 15.83 0.49
N GLY A 56 -0.92 15.85 1.72
CA GLY A 56 0.18 16.77 2.12
C GLY A 56 1.42 16.08 2.68
N ASN A 57 1.39 14.78 2.91
CA ASN A 57 2.55 13.97 3.24
C ASN A 57 2.63 12.77 2.28
N SER A 58 3.55 12.87 1.32
CA SER A 58 3.76 11.87 0.28
C SER A 58 4.17 10.49 0.81
N TYR A 59 4.59 10.40 2.07
CA TYR A 59 4.97 9.14 2.68
C TYR A 59 3.78 8.18 2.82
N TYR A 60 2.64 8.64 3.35
CA TYR A 60 1.40 7.84 3.42
C TYR A 60 0.94 7.36 2.04
N ALA A 61 1.05 8.22 1.03
CA ALA A 61 0.69 7.88 -0.34
C ALA A 61 1.65 6.83 -0.94
N ALA A 62 2.96 6.98 -0.72
CA ALA A 62 3.97 6.05 -1.22
C ALA A 62 3.83 4.67 -0.59
N GLU A 63 3.49 4.62 0.69
CA GLU A 63 3.28 3.39 1.43
C GLU A 63 2.01 2.66 0.99
N THR A 64 0.88 3.38 0.92
CA THR A 64 -0.38 2.81 0.42
C THR A 64 -0.20 2.26 -0.99
N ASN A 65 0.50 2.99 -1.86
CA ASN A 65 0.83 2.48 -3.20
C ASN A 65 1.75 1.27 -3.13
N LYS A 66 2.76 1.24 -2.24
CA LYS A 66 3.65 0.08 -2.12
C LYS A 66 2.88 -1.19 -1.78
N ILE A 67 1.93 -1.11 -0.85
CA ILE A 67 1.09 -2.24 -0.46
C ILE A 67 0.22 -2.67 -1.64
N TRP A 68 -0.54 -1.74 -2.24
CA TRP A 68 -1.51 -2.04 -3.30
C TRP A 68 -0.89 -2.38 -4.66
N MET A 69 0.39 -2.06 -4.89
CA MET A 69 1.16 -2.55 -6.03
C MET A 69 1.28 -4.09 -6.05
N GLN A 70 1.22 -4.76 -4.90
CA GLN A 70 1.14 -6.23 -4.85
C GLN A 70 -0.09 -6.74 -5.63
N ALA A 71 -1.19 -5.97 -5.59
CA ALA A 71 -2.44 -6.25 -6.28
C ALA A 71 -2.54 -5.60 -7.68
N GLY A 72 -1.47 -4.98 -8.20
CA GLY A 72 -1.51 -4.26 -9.48
C GLY A 72 -2.47 -3.06 -9.47
N ILE A 73 -2.69 -2.46 -8.29
CA ILE A 73 -3.57 -1.31 -8.08
C ILE A 73 -2.70 -0.10 -7.74
N SER A 74 -2.89 1.02 -8.45
CA SER A 74 -2.35 2.32 -8.07
C SER A 74 -3.41 3.14 -7.35
N VAL A 75 -3.02 3.78 -6.25
CA VAL A 75 -3.90 4.60 -5.43
C VAL A 75 -3.50 6.06 -5.60
N THR A 76 -4.43 6.91 -6.03
CA THR A 76 -4.20 8.34 -6.14
C THR A 76 -4.99 9.10 -5.07
N PHE A 77 -4.43 10.20 -4.59
CA PHE A 77 -5.07 11.05 -3.58
C PHE A 77 -5.17 12.46 -4.14
N SER A 78 -6.39 12.98 -4.17
CA SER A 78 -6.66 14.34 -4.63
C SER A 78 -7.38 15.11 -3.54
N PHE A 79 -6.85 16.26 -3.15
CA PHE A 79 -7.53 17.14 -2.21
C PHE A 79 -8.83 17.65 -2.82
N ALA A 80 -9.95 17.42 -2.13
CA ALA A 80 -11.28 17.81 -2.58
C ALA A 80 -11.70 19.15 -1.98
N GLN A 81 -11.82 19.24 -0.65
CA GLN A 81 -12.23 20.45 0.05
C GLN A 81 -11.93 20.38 1.56
N GLN A 82 -12.05 21.54 2.22
CA GLN A 82 -12.14 21.63 3.67
C GLN A 82 -13.60 21.59 4.13
N ILE A 83 -13.85 20.99 5.30
CA ILE A 83 -15.15 20.98 5.96
C ILE A 83 -14.97 21.64 7.33
N PHE A 84 -15.75 22.68 7.62
CA PHE A 84 -15.67 23.42 8.89
C PHE A 84 -16.82 22.99 9.80
N SER A 85 -16.52 22.22 10.85
CA SER A 85 -17.55 21.68 11.76
C SER A 85 -16.94 21.20 13.07
N ASP A 86 -17.34 21.81 14.19
CA ASP A 86 -16.95 21.32 15.53
C ASP A 86 -17.51 19.92 15.82
N ASN A 87 -18.66 19.59 15.22
CA ASN A 87 -19.29 18.27 15.37
C ASN A 87 -18.46 17.17 14.72
N PHE A 88 -17.78 17.47 13.61
CA PHE A 88 -17.03 16.50 12.81
C PHE A 88 -15.52 16.62 12.95
N TYR A 89 -15.00 17.67 13.58
CA TYR A 89 -13.56 17.80 13.84
C TYR A 89 -13.02 16.65 14.70
N ASN A 90 -13.84 16.22 15.68
CA ASN A 90 -13.64 14.99 16.45
C ASN A 90 -14.97 14.19 16.45
N PRO A 91 -15.29 13.42 15.39
CA PRO A 91 -16.52 12.65 15.32
C PRO A 91 -16.54 11.54 16.38
N ASN A 92 -17.74 11.09 16.71
CA ASN A 92 -17.97 10.01 17.66
C ASN A 92 -19.27 9.30 17.29
N ASP A 93 -19.18 8.01 16.95
CA ASP A 93 -20.34 7.22 16.52
C ASP A 93 -21.34 6.93 17.63
N ASN A 94 -20.94 7.11 18.90
CA ASN A 94 -21.83 7.00 20.05
C ASN A 94 -22.65 8.29 20.29
N ILE A 95 -22.42 9.36 19.52
CA ILE A 95 -23.12 10.64 19.67
C ILE A 95 -23.94 10.94 18.40
N PRO A 96 -25.29 10.96 18.49
CA PRO A 96 -26.14 11.33 17.36
C PRO A 96 -25.78 12.70 16.77
N GLY A 97 -25.68 12.77 15.44
CA GLY A 97 -25.30 13.98 14.72
C GLY A 97 -23.79 14.19 14.57
N ARG A 98 -22.96 13.27 15.10
CA ARG A 98 -21.49 13.34 15.05
C ARG A 98 -20.86 12.05 14.52
N THR A 99 -21.65 11.17 13.94
CA THR A 99 -21.17 9.88 13.43
C THR A 99 -20.44 10.05 12.10
N PHE A 100 -19.67 9.04 11.69
CA PHE A 100 -19.10 9.00 10.34
C PHE A 100 -20.18 9.08 9.26
N GLU A 101 -21.31 8.39 9.44
CA GLU A 101 -22.46 8.49 8.55
C GLU A 101 -22.99 9.93 8.42
N ASN A 102 -23.13 10.65 9.54
CA ASN A 102 -23.60 12.04 9.50
C ASN A 102 -22.61 12.97 8.78
N LEU A 103 -21.31 12.75 8.94
CA LEU A 103 -20.29 13.48 8.20
C LEU A 103 -20.38 13.17 6.70
N TYR A 104 -20.45 11.90 6.31
CA TYR A 104 -20.58 11.48 4.92
C TYR A 104 -21.82 12.09 4.26
N ASP A 105 -22.97 11.93 4.91
CA ASP A 105 -24.26 12.44 4.42
C ASP A 105 -24.30 13.98 4.36
N SER A 106 -23.52 14.68 5.19
CA SER A 106 -23.42 16.14 5.12
C SER A 106 -22.77 16.65 3.82
N VAL A 107 -21.96 15.81 3.17
CA VAL A 107 -21.27 16.14 1.91
C VAL A 107 -22.03 15.60 0.71
N PHE A 108 -22.54 14.37 0.79
CA PHE A 108 -23.10 13.66 -0.36
C PHE A 108 -24.63 13.56 -0.36
N GLY A 109 -25.28 13.97 0.72
CA GLY A 109 -26.73 13.91 0.92
C GLY A 109 -27.15 12.76 1.83
N ALA A 110 -28.33 12.89 2.43
CA ALA A 110 -28.84 11.91 3.40
C ALA A 110 -29.03 10.51 2.79
N GLY A 111 -28.62 9.48 3.54
CA GLY A 111 -28.75 8.07 3.14
C GLY A 111 -27.75 7.63 2.06
N THR A 112 -26.63 8.34 1.90
CA THR A 112 -25.61 8.00 0.89
C THR A 112 -24.40 7.27 1.49
N ALA A 113 -24.18 7.41 2.79
CA ALA A 113 -23.19 6.65 3.55
C ALA A 113 -23.24 5.15 3.25
N GLY A 114 -22.08 4.55 2.92
CA GLY A 114 -21.97 3.13 2.61
C GLY A 114 -22.64 2.66 1.30
N THR A 115 -23.18 3.57 0.48
CA THR A 115 -23.86 3.20 -0.78
C THR A 115 -23.09 3.53 -2.05
N ASN A 116 -22.12 4.44 -1.98
CA ASN A 116 -21.29 4.81 -3.13
C ASN A 116 -20.30 3.69 -3.44
N THR A 117 -20.37 3.10 -4.63
CA THR A 117 -19.47 2.01 -5.05
C THR A 117 -18.58 2.40 -6.24
N THR A 118 -18.47 3.70 -6.55
CA THR A 118 -17.78 4.18 -7.76
C THR A 118 -16.64 5.16 -7.49
N SER A 119 -16.60 5.76 -6.31
CA SER A 119 -15.54 6.67 -5.89
C SER A 119 -15.33 6.57 -4.40
N VAL A 120 -14.11 6.84 -3.94
CA VAL A 120 -13.77 6.80 -2.50
C VAL A 120 -13.63 8.23 -1.98
N ALA A 121 -14.41 8.56 -0.95
CA ALA A 121 -14.24 9.79 -0.18
C ALA A 121 -13.52 9.49 1.13
N MET A 122 -12.43 10.19 1.41
CA MET A 122 -11.69 10.08 2.65
C MET A 122 -11.82 11.34 3.48
N PHE A 123 -12.31 11.20 4.70
CA PHE A 123 -12.43 12.26 5.68
C PHE A 123 -11.28 12.19 6.67
N LEU A 124 -10.43 13.21 6.65
CA LEU A 124 -9.36 13.36 7.62
C LEU A 124 -9.86 14.20 8.78
N VAL A 125 -9.95 13.59 9.95
CA VAL A 125 -10.40 14.22 11.19
C VAL A 125 -9.25 14.29 12.19
N ASN A 126 -9.37 15.15 13.20
CA ASN A 126 -8.32 15.27 14.19
C ASN A 126 -8.25 14.01 15.05
N ASP A 127 -9.38 13.61 15.63
CA ASP A 127 -9.53 12.38 16.38
C ASP A 127 -10.82 11.66 16.01
N TYR A 128 -10.87 10.35 16.18
CA TYR A 128 -12.04 9.51 15.96
C TYR A 128 -12.13 8.48 17.10
N ASP A 129 -13.23 8.53 17.85
CA ASP A 129 -13.36 7.77 19.09
C ASP A 129 -13.22 6.26 18.86
N GLY A 130 -12.21 5.66 19.50
CA GLY A 130 -12.02 4.21 19.52
C GLY A 130 -11.33 3.59 18.30
N ALA A 131 -10.96 4.34 17.26
CA ALA A 131 -10.30 3.78 16.08
C ALA A 131 -9.30 4.73 15.40
N PHE A 132 -8.31 4.16 14.71
CA PHE A 132 -7.36 4.91 13.86
C PHE A 132 -8.01 5.34 12.55
N GLY A 133 -8.93 4.53 12.04
CA GLY A 133 -9.75 4.82 10.88
C GLY A 133 -10.85 3.77 10.74
N VAL A 134 -11.79 4.03 9.83
CA VAL A 134 -12.86 3.09 9.45
C VAL A 134 -13.15 3.25 7.97
N GLY A 135 -13.23 2.13 7.25
CA GLY A 135 -13.76 2.05 5.89
C GLY A 135 -15.14 1.40 5.81
N TYR A 136 -16.03 1.92 4.95
CA TYR A 136 -17.24 1.19 4.58
C TYR A 136 -16.91 -0.04 3.76
N SER A 137 -17.32 -1.21 4.21
CA SER A 137 -17.10 -2.47 3.50
C SER A 137 -17.72 -2.48 2.10
N GLY A 138 -16.90 -2.65 1.07
CA GLY A 138 -17.36 -2.69 -0.32
C GLY A 138 -17.88 -1.37 -0.89
N ALA A 139 -17.70 -0.25 -0.17
CA ALA A 139 -18.20 1.06 -0.55
C ALA A 139 -17.15 2.17 -0.31
N GLY A 140 -17.42 3.34 -0.85
CA GLY A 140 -16.46 4.42 -1.09
C GLY A 140 -16.44 5.49 -0.01
N GLY A 141 -16.22 5.09 1.25
CA GLY A 141 -16.03 6.02 2.35
C GLY A 141 -14.99 5.55 3.34
N LEU A 142 -14.10 6.48 3.71
CA LEU A 142 -13.04 6.33 4.71
C LEU A 142 -13.12 7.49 5.69
N ILE A 143 -12.88 7.21 6.96
CA ILE A 143 -12.57 8.23 7.96
C ILE A 143 -11.26 7.87 8.67
N MET A 144 -10.38 8.84 8.86
CA MET A 144 -9.05 8.63 9.44
C MET A 144 -8.80 9.62 10.59
N SER A 145 -8.45 9.10 11.77
CA SER A 145 -7.95 9.88 12.90
C SER A 145 -6.48 10.19 12.68
N MET A 146 -6.20 11.39 12.22
CA MET A 146 -4.83 11.74 11.86
C MET A 146 -3.92 11.93 13.07
N SER A 147 -4.46 12.42 14.20
CA SER A 147 -3.66 12.56 15.43
C SER A 147 -3.30 11.20 16.02
N THR A 148 -4.21 10.24 16.04
CA THR A 148 -3.97 8.90 16.57
C THR A 148 -3.00 8.12 15.67
N ILE A 149 -3.14 8.23 14.34
CA ILE A 149 -2.19 7.64 13.40
C ILE A 149 -0.80 8.22 13.61
N SER A 150 -0.63 9.54 13.55
CA SER A 150 0.69 10.17 13.59
C SER A 150 1.39 10.09 14.94
N ASN A 151 0.63 10.02 16.02
CA ASN A 151 1.18 9.96 17.39
C ASN A 151 1.45 8.53 17.86
N TYR A 152 1.15 7.52 17.05
CA TYR A 152 1.42 6.14 17.42
C TYR A 152 2.92 5.94 17.68
N ASP A 153 3.25 5.50 18.90
CA ASP A 153 4.63 5.21 19.29
C ASP A 153 5.05 3.84 18.78
N CYS A 154 6.01 3.84 17.86
CA CYS A 154 6.61 2.64 17.31
C CYS A 154 7.79 2.13 18.16
N GLY A 155 7.78 2.39 19.46
CA GLY A 155 8.84 2.01 20.39
C GLY A 155 10.19 2.67 20.07
N GLY A 156 10.16 3.90 19.53
CA GLY A 156 11.37 4.65 19.16
C GLY A 156 12.08 4.19 17.87
N ALA A 157 11.43 3.40 17.03
CA ALA A 157 12.02 2.95 15.77
C ALA A 157 12.32 4.13 14.82
N ILE A 158 13.56 4.18 14.30
CA ILE A 158 14.03 5.28 13.43
C ILE A 158 13.23 5.28 12.13
N GLY A 159 12.64 6.43 11.79
CA GLY A 159 11.86 6.59 10.57
C GLY A 159 10.38 6.26 10.71
N CYS A 160 9.93 5.83 11.90
CA CYS A 160 8.50 5.62 12.10
C CYS A 160 7.73 6.92 12.00
N THR A 161 6.62 6.88 11.28
CA THR A 161 5.69 8.00 11.09
C THR A 161 4.27 7.63 11.52
N GLY A 162 4.15 6.72 12.49
CA GLY A 162 2.88 6.28 13.05
C GLY A 162 2.35 4.96 12.48
N ARG A 163 1.03 4.73 12.57
CA ARG A 163 0.31 3.60 11.94
C ARG A 163 -0.01 3.90 10.48
N ILE A 164 1.05 4.07 9.72
CA ILE A 164 1.02 4.59 8.36
C ILE A 164 0.20 3.66 7.41
N ASP A 165 0.21 2.36 7.71
CA ASP A 165 -0.48 1.27 7.01
C ASP A 165 -2.00 1.23 7.24
N THR A 166 -2.51 1.94 8.24
CA THR A 166 -3.95 2.02 8.53
C THR A 166 -4.72 2.49 7.30
N LEU A 167 -4.21 3.45 6.53
CA LEU A 167 -4.91 3.90 5.33
C LEU A 167 -5.07 2.78 4.29
N ALA A 168 -4.02 2.01 4.03
CA ALA A 168 -4.08 0.89 3.11
C ALA A 168 -5.03 -0.20 3.60
N HIS A 169 -5.07 -0.42 4.92
CA HIS A 169 -5.96 -1.35 5.58
C HIS A 169 -7.42 -0.97 5.43
N GLU A 170 -7.80 0.26 5.78
CA GLU A 170 -9.19 0.72 5.64
C GLU A 170 -9.64 0.75 4.18
N LEU A 171 -8.74 1.08 3.25
CA LEU A 171 -9.00 0.94 1.81
C LEU A 171 -9.27 -0.53 1.43
N GLY A 172 -8.64 -1.49 2.11
CA GLY A 172 -8.95 -2.91 1.95
C GLY A 172 -10.41 -3.23 2.25
N HIS A 173 -10.95 -2.69 3.35
CA HIS A 173 -12.38 -2.82 3.63
C HIS A 173 -13.25 -2.19 2.53
N ASN A 174 -12.93 -1.00 2.03
CA ASN A 174 -13.64 -0.42 0.88
C ASN A 174 -13.61 -1.30 -0.36
N LEU A 175 -12.47 -1.94 -0.64
CA LEU A 175 -12.33 -2.89 -1.73
C LEU A 175 -13.01 -4.24 -1.44
N GLY A 176 -13.68 -4.36 -0.29
CA GLY A 176 -14.53 -5.46 0.10
C GLY A 176 -13.81 -6.59 0.82
N LEU A 177 -12.56 -6.37 1.28
CA LEU A 177 -11.81 -7.33 2.09
C LEU A 177 -12.38 -7.40 3.52
N VAL A 178 -13.57 -7.97 3.64
CA VAL A 178 -14.23 -8.38 4.87
C VAL A 178 -14.86 -9.80 4.82
N PRO A 179 -14.50 -10.74 3.92
CA PRO A 179 -15.32 -11.93 3.75
C PRO A 179 -15.03 -12.96 4.84
N GLU A 180 -16.07 -13.35 5.58
CA GLU A 180 -16.11 -14.55 6.44
C GLU A 180 -15.69 -15.83 5.68
N THR A 181 -15.68 -15.79 4.34
CA THR A 181 -15.29 -16.91 3.46
C THR A 181 -13.78 -17.05 3.25
N PHE A 182 -12.97 -16.09 3.71
CA PHE A 182 -11.52 -16.24 3.64
C PHE A 182 -11.03 -17.21 4.71
N SER A 183 -10.25 -18.20 4.28
CA SER A 183 -9.73 -19.23 5.20
C SER A 183 -8.77 -18.69 6.25
N ASP A 184 -8.22 -17.51 6.01
CA ASP A 184 -7.37 -16.79 6.96
C ASP A 184 -8.16 -15.78 7.82
N TYR A 185 -9.49 -15.70 7.70
CA TYR A 185 -10.36 -14.88 8.54
C TYR A 185 -11.11 -15.77 9.55
N GLY A 186 -11.59 -15.19 10.65
CA GLY A 186 -12.41 -15.91 11.64
C GLY A 186 -11.81 -15.94 13.04
N ILE A 187 -11.23 -14.82 13.49
CA ILE A 187 -11.05 -14.59 14.92
C ILE A 187 -12.47 -14.42 15.51
N PRO A 188 -12.89 -15.24 16.51
CA PRO A 188 -14.22 -15.12 17.09
C PRO A 188 -14.46 -13.72 17.65
N GLY A 189 -15.40 -12.97 17.07
CA GLY A 189 -15.70 -11.58 17.44
C GLY A 189 -14.93 -10.53 16.66
N ASP A 190 -14.12 -10.93 15.67
CA ASP A 190 -13.39 -10.05 14.76
C ASP A 190 -13.34 -10.64 13.33
N ASP A 191 -14.52 -10.89 12.76
CA ASP A 191 -14.70 -11.57 11.47
C ASP A 191 -14.27 -10.73 10.26
N GLY A 192 -13.91 -9.45 10.48
CA GLY A 192 -13.44 -8.53 9.44
C GLY A 192 -11.93 -8.58 9.19
N HIS A 193 -11.17 -9.35 9.96
CA HIS A 193 -9.70 -9.32 9.95
C HIS A 193 -9.06 -10.69 9.73
N SER A 194 -7.87 -10.65 9.13
CA SER A 194 -7.00 -11.80 8.93
C SER A 194 -6.34 -12.22 10.25
N THR A 195 -6.27 -13.53 10.47
CA THR A 195 -5.51 -14.19 11.54
C THR A 195 -4.00 -14.19 11.29
N ASN A 196 -3.55 -13.84 10.08
CA ASN A 196 -2.12 -13.74 9.80
C ASN A 196 -1.60 -12.35 10.13
N ILE A 197 -0.83 -12.22 11.20
CA ILE A 197 -0.27 -10.95 11.71
C ILE A 197 0.58 -10.16 10.69
N ASN A 198 1.08 -10.76 9.61
CA ASN A 198 1.82 -10.05 8.56
C ASN A 198 0.94 -9.60 7.39
N SER A 199 -0.33 -10.03 7.35
CA SER A 199 -1.28 -9.64 6.32
C SER A 199 -1.69 -8.19 6.51
N LEU A 200 -1.88 -7.45 5.41
CA LEU A 200 -2.44 -6.10 5.46
C LEU A 200 -3.73 -6.07 6.29
N MET A 201 -4.57 -7.08 6.09
CA MET A 201 -5.89 -7.16 6.71
C MET A 201 -5.89 -7.74 8.13
N ALA A 202 -4.73 -7.92 8.77
CA ALA A 202 -4.68 -8.29 10.18
C ALA A 202 -5.20 -7.17 11.09
N SER A 203 -5.77 -7.56 12.23
CA SER A 203 -6.34 -6.64 13.21
C SER A 203 -5.29 -5.66 13.74
N GLY A 204 -5.71 -4.41 13.96
CA GLY A 204 -4.80 -3.35 14.36
C GLY A 204 -4.06 -3.62 15.69
N THR A 205 -4.60 -4.49 16.55
CA THR A 205 -4.03 -4.90 17.84
C THR A 205 -3.01 -6.03 17.75
N GLU A 206 -2.96 -6.75 16.63
CA GLU A 206 -2.14 -7.96 16.46
C GLU A 206 -1.16 -7.87 15.27
N ARG A 207 -1.44 -6.98 14.30
CA ARG A 207 -0.64 -6.80 13.09
C ARG A 207 0.79 -6.34 13.38
N ASN A 208 1.74 -6.92 12.64
CA ASN A 208 3.08 -6.36 12.50
C ASN A 208 3.06 -5.15 11.56
N VAL A 209 3.19 -3.97 12.15
CA VAL A 209 3.15 -2.68 11.45
C VAL A 209 4.52 -2.37 10.84
N PRO A 210 4.63 -2.03 9.55
CA PRO A 210 5.89 -1.55 8.98
C PRO A 210 6.31 -0.23 9.60
N VAL A 211 7.59 -0.12 9.97
CA VAL A 211 8.18 1.15 10.41
C VAL A 211 8.61 1.97 9.20
N THR A 212 9.08 1.26 8.16
CA THR A 212 9.63 1.85 6.95
C THR A 212 9.00 1.23 5.71
N LEU A 213 9.05 1.96 4.59
CA LEU A 213 8.68 1.39 3.29
C LEU A 213 9.42 0.10 2.99
N SER A 214 10.66 -0.10 3.43
CA SER A 214 11.42 -1.34 3.16
C SER A 214 10.85 -2.58 3.85
N ASP A 215 10.10 -2.42 4.94
CA ASP A 215 9.52 -3.55 5.69
C ASP A 215 8.33 -4.17 4.96
N ILE A 216 7.71 -3.41 4.06
CA ILE A 216 6.51 -3.80 3.31
C ILE A 216 6.86 -4.78 2.19
N ALA A 217 6.06 -5.84 2.11
CA ALA A 217 6.10 -6.85 1.07
C ALA A 217 6.07 -6.22 -0.35
N PRO A 218 6.73 -6.84 -1.35
CA PRO A 218 7.49 -8.09 -1.29
C PRO A 218 8.94 -7.91 -0.79
N SER A 219 9.27 -6.76 -0.19
CA SER A 219 10.63 -6.46 0.29
C SER A 219 10.77 -6.69 1.81
N GLY A 220 12.03 -6.68 2.27
CA GLY A 220 12.37 -6.59 3.70
C GLY A 220 11.70 -7.65 4.57
N LEU A 221 10.99 -7.20 5.60
CA LEU A 221 10.34 -8.06 6.59
C LEU A 221 9.06 -8.71 6.06
N GLY A 222 8.52 -8.24 4.93
CA GLY A 222 7.33 -8.81 4.30
C GLY A 222 6.04 -8.52 5.07
N TYR A 223 5.97 -7.39 5.77
CA TYR A 223 4.75 -6.91 6.43
C TYR A 223 3.76 -6.35 5.39
N ASP A 224 2.50 -6.25 5.80
CA ASP A 224 1.37 -5.87 4.95
C ASP A 224 1.31 -6.64 3.63
N TYR A 225 1.62 -7.93 3.67
CA TYR A 225 1.50 -8.76 2.48
C TYR A 225 0.02 -8.99 2.14
N LEU A 226 -0.29 -9.09 0.85
CA LEU A 226 -1.62 -9.45 0.37
C LEU A 226 -1.64 -10.90 -0.12
N PRO A 227 -2.38 -11.82 0.54
CA PRO A 227 -2.65 -13.15 0.00
C PRO A 227 -3.28 -13.06 -1.40
N GLN A 228 -3.01 -14.04 -2.27
CA GLN A 228 -3.58 -14.06 -3.62
C GLN A 228 -5.12 -14.01 -3.61
N THR A 229 -5.76 -14.66 -2.64
CA THR A 229 -7.21 -14.61 -2.46
C THR A 229 -7.73 -13.20 -2.17
N HIS A 230 -6.97 -12.40 -1.40
CA HIS A 230 -7.32 -11.01 -1.12
C HIS A 230 -7.08 -10.14 -2.36
N ILE A 231 -5.98 -10.38 -3.09
CA ILE A 231 -5.69 -9.71 -4.36
C ILE A 231 -6.84 -9.96 -5.35
N ASP A 232 -7.23 -11.21 -5.57
CA ASP A 232 -8.28 -11.59 -6.51
C ASP A 232 -9.63 -10.97 -6.13
N PHE A 233 -9.93 -10.91 -4.83
CA PHE A 233 -11.17 -10.32 -4.34
C PHE A 233 -11.18 -8.80 -4.50
N ALA A 234 -10.16 -8.10 -4.00
CA ALA A 234 -10.07 -6.63 -4.07
C ALA A 234 -10.14 -6.14 -5.51
N ARG A 235 -9.52 -6.87 -6.45
CA ARG A 235 -9.52 -6.55 -7.89
C ARG A 235 -10.90 -6.65 -8.55
N ASN A 236 -11.87 -7.29 -7.92
CA ASN A 236 -13.27 -7.33 -8.36
C ASN A 236 -14.11 -6.16 -7.84
N SER A 237 -13.54 -5.28 -7.01
CA SER A 237 -14.26 -4.12 -6.50
C SER A 237 -14.68 -3.16 -7.63
N THR A 238 -15.88 -2.63 -7.50
CA THR A 238 -16.46 -1.64 -8.43
C THR A 238 -15.86 -0.24 -8.25
N LEU A 239 -15.12 -0.02 -7.15
CA LEU A 239 -14.36 1.21 -6.91
C LEU A 239 -13.10 1.31 -7.78
N LEU A 240 -12.67 0.20 -8.40
CA LEU A 240 -11.48 0.18 -9.23
C LEU A 240 -11.81 0.50 -10.69
N THR A 241 -11.03 1.42 -11.27
CA THR A 241 -11.06 1.70 -12.70
C THR A 241 -9.93 0.96 -13.39
N SER A 242 -10.21 0.33 -14.54
CA SER A 242 -9.16 -0.24 -15.39
C SER A 242 -8.39 0.86 -16.08
N ILE A 243 -7.07 0.82 -15.98
CA ILE A 243 -6.18 1.66 -16.80
C ILE A 243 -5.54 0.77 -17.85
N SER A 244 -5.42 1.29 -19.08
CA SER A 244 -4.60 0.60 -20.07
C SER A 244 -3.15 0.69 -19.58
N PRO A 245 -2.44 -0.43 -19.34
CA PRO A 245 -1.03 -0.36 -19.00
C PRO A 245 -0.35 0.40 -20.13
N VAL A 246 0.26 1.54 -19.81
CA VAL A 246 1.10 2.24 -20.77
C VAL A 246 2.15 1.22 -21.20
N PRO A 247 2.22 0.84 -22.49
CA PRO A 247 3.23 -0.10 -22.93
C PRO A 247 4.59 0.45 -22.48
N GLU A 248 5.33 -0.33 -21.68
CA GLU A 248 6.73 -0.04 -21.35
C GLU A 248 7.40 0.46 -22.63
N PRO A 249 7.91 1.71 -22.65
CA PRO A 249 8.35 2.28 -23.89
C PRO A 249 9.48 1.38 -24.40
N THR A 250 9.40 0.99 -25.67
CA THR A 250 10.42 0.20 -26.39
C THR A 250 11.85 0.76 -26.21
N SER A 251 12.01 1.97 -25.68
CA SER A 251 13.26 2.56 -25.22
C SER A 251 14.01 1.71 -24.17
N ALA A 252 13.35 1.00 -23.25
CA ALA A 252 14.06 0.14 -22.28
C ALA A 252 14.71 -1.08 -22.96
N LEU A 253 13.99 -1.67 -23.93
CA LEU A 253 14.50 -2.73 -24.80
C LEU A 253 15.62 -2.19 -25.72
N MET A 254 15.44 -1.00 -26.29
CA MET A 254 16.44 -0.36 -27.14
C MET A 254 17.70 0.04 -26.37
N PHE A 255 17.57 0.44 -25.11
CA PHE A 255 18.71 0.77 -24.24
C PHE A 255 19.53 -0.47 -23.90
N SER A 256 18.87 -1.58 -23.55
CA SER A 256 19.54 -2.86 -23.26
C SER A 256 20.22 -3.45 -24.51
N VAL A 257 19.56 -3.42 -25.67
CA VAL A 257 20.18 -3.79 -26.97
C VAL A 257 21.36 -2.87 -27.30
N GLY A 258 21.23 -1.57 -27.05
CA GLY A 258 22.29 -0.58 -27.24
C GLY A 258 23.54 -0.87 -26.39
N LEU A 259 23.36 -1.20 -25.11
CA LEU A 259 24.46 -1.55 -24.21
C LEU A 259 25.18 -2.85 -24.63
N VAL A 260 24.42 -3.87 -25.05
CA VAL A 260 24.99 -5.12 -25.57
C VAL A 260 25.80 -4.87 -26.85
N ALA A 261 25.27 -4.05 -27.77
CA ALA A 261 25.96 -3.68 -29.00
C ALA A 261 27.26 -2.91 -28.72
N VAL A 262 27.24 -1.94 -27.81
CA VAL A 262 28.44 -1.17 -27.40
C VAL A 262 29.48 -2.08 -26.74
N GLY A 263 29.05 -2.99 -25.87
CA GLY A 263 29.93 -3.99 -25.24
C GLY A 263 30.59 -4.91 -26.27
N ALA A 264 29.83 -5.41 -27.25
CA ALA A 264 30.34 -6.24 -28.33
C ALA A 264 31.34 -5.49 -29.23
N MET A 265 31.06 -4.23 -29.56
CA MET A 265 31.97 -3.37 -30.34
C MET A 265 33.27 -3.10 -29.59
N ARG A 266 33.23 -2.83 -28.27
CA ARG A 266 34.44 -2.65 -27.45
C ARG A 266 35.31 -3.90 -27.42
N ARG A 267 34.71 -5.08 -27.24
CA ARG A 267 35.46 -6.36 -27.26
C ARG A 267 36.13 -6.62 -28.60
N ARG A 268 35.43 -6.39 -29.72
CA ARG A 268 36.01 -6.52 -31.07
C ARG A 268 37.20 -5.57 -31.28
N ARG A 269 37.08 -4.32 -30.84
CA ARG A 269 38.16 -3.33 -30.96
C ARG A 269 39.39 -3.69 -30.12
N GLN A 270 39.19 -4.22 -28.91
CA GLN A 270 40.30 -4.69 -28.07
C GLN A 270 41.01 -5.92 -28.67
N ALA A 271 40.26 -6.87 -29.22
CA ALA A 271 40.84 -8.03 -29.90
C ALA A 271 41.65 -7.64 -31.15
N ALA A 272 41.20 -6.65 -31.92
CA ALA A 272 41.91 -6.14 -33.09
C ALA A 272 43.17 -5.33 -32.77
N LEU A 273 43.30 -4.79 -31.55
CA LEU A 273 44.48 -4.07 -31.08
C LEU A 273 45.54 -5.00 -30.46
N GLN A 274 45.20 -6.26 -30.21
CA GLN A 274 46.08 -7.28 -29.64
C GLN A 274 46.61 -8.29 -30.67
N ALA A 275 46.19 -8.16 -31.94
CA ALA A 275 46.65 -8.93 -33.09
C ALA A 275 47.63 -8.11 -33.93
#